data_AF-A0AAE0RGJ1-F1
#
_entry.id   AF-A0AAE0RGJ1-F1
#
_cell.length_a   1.000
_cell.length_b   1.000
_cell.length_c   1.000
_cell.angle_alpha   90.00
_cell.angle_beta   90.00
_cell.angle_gamma   90.00
#
_symmetry.space_group_name_H-M   'P 1'
#
loop_
_entity.id
_entity.type
_entity.pdbx_description
1 polymer ?
#
loop_
_entity_poly.entity_id
_entity_poly.type
_entity_poly.pdbx_seq_one_letter_code
_entity_poly.pdbx_strand_id
1 'polypeptide(L)'
;MKGKPLQYLAAPNCWSQGPSFLLQDSKEWPVIAKTETMEDKAELRKSAFCGTNTLSPSSGHPDGWNYNTWHELLDATALELQAGLAPGTPPEAEDYRQAEVHILRRVQQESFPEDYKLLRMGKSVSSRSRLVTLAPEMDLSSGLIRAVHTDPSTAAVSTTKQRDSDQG
;
A
#
# COMPACT_ATOMS: atom_id res chain seq x y z
N MET A 1 0.78 -32.23 -9.70
CA MET A 1 -0.51 -32.71 -9.14
C MET A 1 -1.64 -32.10 -9.98
N LYS A 2 -2.58 -32.87 -10.51
CA LYS A 2 -3.75 -32.32 -11.22
C LYS A 2 -4.82 -31.93 -10.19
N GLY A 3 -5.39 -30.74 -10.32
CA GLY A 3 -6.50 -30.27 -9.48
C GLY A 3 -7.76 -31.12 -9.68
N LYS A 4 -8.64 -31.15 -8.67
CA LYS A 4 -9.92 -31.84 -8.78
C LYS A 4 -10.85 -31.08 -9.76
N PRO A 5 -11.71 -31.78 -10.53
CA PRO A 5 -12.62 -31.14 -11.48
C PRO A 5 -13.70 -30.32 -10.75
N LEU A 6 -14.26 -29.31 -11.42
CA LEU A 6 -15.21 -28.35 -10.83
C LEU A 6 -16.44 -29.03 -10.22
N GLN A 7 -16.91 -30.12 -10.81
CA GLN A 7 -18.02 -30.95 -10.29
C GLN A 7 -17.79 -31.45 -8.85
N TYR A 8 -16.53 -31.54 -8.41
CA TYR A 8 -16.18 -31.92 -7.04
C TYR A 8 -16.53 -30.83 -6.02
N LEU A 9 -16.61 -29.56 -6.44
CA LEU A 9 -17.04 -28.46 -5.58
C LEU A 9 -18.57 -28.39 -5.43
N ALA A 10 -19.31 -29.02 -6.34
CA ALA A 10 -20.78 -29.03 -6.30
C ALA A 10 -21.33 -29.96 -5.21
N ALA A 11 -20.57 -31.00 -4.82
CA ALA A 11 -20.91 -31.83 -3.67
C ALA A 11 -20.53 -31.11 -2.36
N PRO A 12 -21.26 -31.35 -1.25
CA PRO A 12 -20.89 -30.82 0.05
C PRO A 12 -19.45 -31.19 0.40
N ASN A 13 -18.63 -30.17 0.63
CA ASN A 13 -17.22 -30.31 0.93
C ASN A 13 -16.80 -29.27 1.99
N CYS A 14 -15.55 -29.36 2.46
CA CYS A 14 -15.03 -28.46 3.49
C CYS A 14 -14.99 -26.98 3.07
N TRP A 15 -14.99 -26.66 1.77
CA TRP A 15 -15.06 -25.29 1.27
C TRP A 15 -16.49 -24.75 1.21
N SER A 16 -17.48 -25.63 1.00
CA SER A 16 -18.90 -25.21 0.96
C SER A 16 -19.57 -25.19 2.32
N GLN A 17 -19.16 -26.08 3.24
CA GLN A 17 -19.76 -26.21 4.57
C GLN A 17 -18.88 -25.62 5.69
N GLY A 18 -17.62 -25.36 5.40
CA GLY A 18 -16.64 -24.99 6.42
C GLY A 18 -16.37 -26.11 7.43
N PRO A 19 -15.57 -25.83 8.46
CA PRO A 19 -15.37 -26.72 9.59
C PRO A 19 -16.66 -26.89 10.41
N SER A 20 -16.92 -28.11 10.89
CA SER A 20 -18.14 -28.43 11.66
C SER A 20 -18.28 -27.61 12.94
N PHE A 21 -17.16 -27.27 13.59
CA PHE A 21 -17.18 -26.49 14.84
C PHE A 21 -17.77 -25.09 14.69
N LEU A 22 -17.79 -24.52 13.47
CA LEU A 22 -18.44 -23.23 13.23
C LEU A 22 -19.97 -23.30 13.39
N LEU A 23 -20.56 -24.50 13.27
CA LEU A 23 -21.98 -24.75 13.46
C LEU A 23 -22.31 -25.17 14.90
N GLN A 24 -21.30 -25.35 15.74
CA GLN A 24 -21.42 -25.73 17.15
C GLN A 24 -21.36 -24.48 18.05
N ASP A 25 -21.66 -24.67 19.34
CA ASP A 25 -21.54 -23.60 20.33
C ASP A 25 -20.09 -23.08 20.41
N SER A 26 -19.91 -21.79 20.71
CA SER A 26 -18.59 -21.17 20.79
C SER A 26 -17.64 -21.86 21.78
N LYS A 27 -18.16 -22.60 22.76
CA LYS A 27 -17.35 -23.39 23.70
C LYS A 27 -16.69 -24.63 23.07
N GLU A 28 -17.23 -25.10 21.94
CA GLU A 28 -16.70 -26.25 21.19
C GLU A 28 -15.69 -25.84 20.11
N TRP A 29 -15.43 -24.53 19.98
CA TRP A 29 -14.44 -24.04 19.03
C TRP A 29 -13.03 -24.46 19.46
N PRO A 30 -12.16 -24.81 18.50
CA PRO A 30 -10.79 -25.16 18.82
C PRO A 30 -10.10 -23.99 19.52
N VAL A 31 -9.53 -24.26 20.69
CA VAL A 31 -8.67 -23.30 21.38
C VAL A 31 -7.40 -23.17 20.55
N ILE A 32 -7.06 -21.94 20.14
CA ILE A 32 -5.80 -21.66 19.45
C ILE A 32 -4.68 -22.12 20.38
N ALA A 33 -4.01 -23.21 20.02
CA ALA A 33 -2.85 -23.68 20.75
C ALA A 33 -1.83 -22.53 20.77
N LYS A 34 -1.36 -22.17 21.96
CA LYS A 34 -0.21 -21.27 22.08
C LYS A 34 0.97 -22.04 21.48
N THR A 35 1.26 -21.79 20.22
CA THR A 35 2.42 -22.38 19.55
C THR A 35 3.64 -21.86 20.29
N GLU A 36 4.26 -22.70 21.12
CA GLU A 36 5.64 -22.50 21.49
C GLU A 36 6.44 -22.57 20.19
N THR A 37 7.09 -21.46 19.86
CA THR A 37 7.89 -21.31 18.65
C THR A 37 9.11 -22.23 18.76
N MET A 38 8.96 -23.53 18.52
CA MET A 38 10.10 -24.34 18.09
C MET A 38 10.41 -23.92 16.67
N GLU A 39 11.52 -23.19 16.54
CA GLU A 39 12.07 -22.68 15.30
C GLU A 39 12.45 -23.86 14.39
N ASP A 40 11.50 -24.34 13.59
CA ASP A 40 11.75 -25.38 12.59
C ASP A 40 12.53 -24.76 11.41
N LYS A 41 13.86 -24.92 11.45
CA LYS A 41 14.83 -24.36 10.49
C LYS A 41 14.75 -24.95 9.08
N ALA A 42 13.78 -25.82 8.77
CA ALA A 42 13.71 -26.51 7.49
C ALA A 42 12.89 -25.78 6.41
N GLU A 43 11.94 -24.91 6.77
CA GLU A 43 11.08 -24.25 5.77
C GLU A 43 11.37 -22.75 5.67
N LEU A 44 12.19 -22.33 4.70
CA LEU A 44 12.37 -20.93 4.35
C LEU A 44 11.16 -20.41 3.55
N ARG A 45 9.95 -20.50 4.11
CA ARG A 45 8.81 -19.71 3.58
C ARG A 45 8.93 -18.30 4.15
N LYS A 46 8.88 -17.30 3.27
CA LYS A 46 8.79 -15.88 3.68
C LYS A 46 7.61 -15.76 4.64
N SER A 47 7.89 -15.49 5.91
CA SER A 47 6.88 -15.21 6.91
C SER A 47 6.03 -14.03 6.44
N ALA A 48 4.74 -14.27 6.21
CA ALA A 48 3.79 -13.20 5.93
C ALA A 48 3.33 -12.65 7.28
N PHE A 49 3.70 -11.41 7.58
CA PHE A 49 3.24 -10.72 8.77
C PHE A 49 1.78 -10.31 8.58
N CYS A 50 0.87 -10.94 9.34
CA CYS A 50 -0.56 -10.61 9.40
C CYS A 50 -0.92 -9.86 10.69
N GLY A 51 -0.08 -8.93 11.13
CA GLY A 51 -0.35 -8.13 12.32
C GLY A 51 -1.38 -7.04 12.07
N THR A 52 -2.32 -6.87 12.99
CA THR A 52 -3.24 -5.72 13.00
C THR A 52 -2.47 -4.49 13.46
N ASN A 53 -2.23 -3.53 12.56
CA ASN A 53 -1.66 -2.24 12.92
C ASN A 53 -2.74 -1.36 13.56
N THR A 54 -2.93 -1.48 14.87
CA THR A 54 -3.61 -0.43 15.64
C THR A 54 -2.65 0.74 15.75
N LEU A 55 -2.86 1.77 14.93
CA LEU A 55 -2.21 3.06 15.12
C LEU A 55 -2.71 3.61 16.45
N SER A 56 -1.83 3.68 17.46
CA SER A 56 -2.12 4.45 18.66
C SER A 56 -2.37 5.90 18.21
N PRO A 57 -3.46 6.57 18.64
CA PRO A 57 -3.67 7.97 18.29
C PRO A 57 -2.45 8.74 18.81
N SER A 58 -1.55 9.13 17.92
CA SER A 58 -0.37 9.89 18.28
C SER A 58 -0.88 11.24 18.74
N SER A 59 -0.90 11.44 20.06
CA SER A 59 -1.06 12.75 20.65
C SER A 59 0.11 13.62 20.17
N GLY A 60 -0.15 14.43 19.13
CA GLY A 60 0.78 15.45 18.65
C GLY A 60 1.63 15.05 17.44
N HIS A 61 1.02 14.73 16.30
CA HIS A 61 1.65 15.11 15.04
C HIS A 61 1.39 16.63 14.85
N PRO A 62 2.41 17.50 14.88
CA PRO A 62 2.22 18.95 14.84
C PRO A 62 1.66 19.49 13.51
N ASP A 63 1.42 18.60 12.54
CA ASP A 63 1.29 18.94 11.13
C ASP A 63 -0.17 19.04 10.64
N GLY A 64 -1.13 19.07 11.58
CA GLY A 64 -2.47 19.59 11.31
C GLY A 64 -3.50 18.59 10.76
N TRP A 65 -3.25 17.28 10.70
CA TRP A 65 -4.30 16.29 10.38
C TRP A 65 -5.21 15.98 11.57
N ASN A 66 -5.79 17.02 12.16
CA ASN A 66 -6.77 16.89 13.24
C ASN A 66 -8.18 16.66 12.67
N TYR A 67 -8.30 15.72 11.73
CA TYR A 67 -9.55 15.41 11.05
C TYR A 67 -9.94 13.96 11.33
N ASN A 68 -11.23 13.75 11.59
CA ASN A 68 -11.75 12.44 11.95
C ASN A 68 -12.27 11.68 10.73
N THR A 69 -12.46 12.37 9.61
CA THR A 69 -12.92 11.77 8.35
C THR A 69 -12.13 12.31 7.16
N TRP A 70 -12.08 11.51 6.09
CA TRP A 70 -11.52 11.93 4.81
C TRP A 70 -12.23 13.16 4.23
N HIS A 71 -13.56 13.22 4.32
CA HIS A 71 -14.36 14.35 3.83
C HIS A 71 -14.01 15.64 4.57
N GLU A 72 -13.85 15.59 5.90
CA GLU A 72 -13.46 16.75 6.71
C GLU A 72 -12.08 17.30 6.31
N LEU A 73 -11.10 16.41 6.08
CA LEU A 73 -9.79 16.78 5.57
C LEU A 73 -9.87 17.38 4.16
N LEU A 74 -10.68 16.80 3.27
CA LEU A 74 -10.90 17.31 1.92
C LEU A 74 -11.53 18.70 1.92
N ASP A 75 -12.61 18.89 2.68
CA ASP A 75 -13.30 20.18 2.80
C ASP A 75 -12.35 21.26 3.33
N ALA A 76 -11.62 20.96 4.40
CA ALA A 76 -10.65 21.89 4.98
C ALA A 76 -9.53 22.25 3.98
N THR A 77 -9.01 21.25 3.26
CA THR A 77 -7.96 21.48 2.25
C THR A 77 -8.50 22.26 1.05
N ALA A 78 -9.72 21.97 0.58
CA ALA A 78 -10.34 22.70 -0.52
C ALA A 78 -10.55 24.18 -0.15
N LEU A 79 -11.04 24.45 1.07
CA LEU A 79 -11.17 25.80 1.60
C LEU A 79 -9.81 26.50 1.76
N GLU A 80 -8.77 25.81 2.21
CA GLU A 80 -7.42 26.35 2.32
C GLU A 80 -6.86 26.78 0.95
N LEU A 81 -7.02 25.93 -0.06
CA LEU A 81 -6.58 26.23 -1.44
C LEU A 81 -7.38 27.40 -2.04
N GLN A 82 -8.65 27.54 -1.67
CA GLN A 82 -9.51 28.66 -2.07
C GLN A 82 -9.33 29.93 -1.23
N ALA A 83 -8.72 29.87 -0.05
CA ALA A 83 -8.60 31.02 0.86
C ALA A 83 -7.78 32.18 0.26
N GLY A 84 -7.02 31.93 -0.81
CA GLY A 84 -6.36 32.96 -1.62
C GLY A 84 -7.23 33.57 -2.75
N LEU A 85 -8.46 33.10 -2.93
CA LEU A 85 -9.43 33.50 -3.95
C LEU A 85 -10.58 34.33 -3.35
N ALA A 86 -11.49 34.83 -4.20
CA ALA A 86 -12.59 35.68 -3.77
C ALA A 86 -13.45 35.01 -2.66
N PRO A 87 -13.64 35.68 -1.50
CA PRO A 87 -14.33 35.08 -0.36
C PRO A 87 -15.82 34.85 -0.64
N GLY A 88 -16.30 33.66 -0.28
CA GLY A 88 -17.74 33.36 -0.22
C GLY A 88 -18.29 32.41 -1.30
N THR A 89 -17.44 31.84 -2.16
CA THR A 89 -17.86 30.81 -3.11
C THR A 89 -17.68 29.44 -2.46
N PRO A 90 -18.69 28.54 -2.49
CA PRO A 90 -18.50 27.16 -2.02
C PRO A 90 -17.53 26.39 -2.94
N PRO A 91 -16.79 25.40 -2.42
CA PRO A 91 -15.93 24.54 -3.24
C PRO A 91 -16.70 23.83 -4.35
N GLU A 92 -16.16 23.88 -5.57
CA GLU A 92 -16.66 23.12 -6.71
C GLU A 92 -15.94 21.77 -6.82
N ALA A 93 -16.45 20.89 -7.70
CA ALA A 93 -15.90 19.54 -7.88
C ALA A 93 -14.41 19.55 -8.26
N GLU A 94 -13.95 20.55 -9.00
CA GLU A 94 -12.54 20.68 -9.38
C GLU A 94 -11.65 21.04 -8.18
N ASP A 95 -12.15 21.85 -7.24
CA ASP A 95 -11.41 22.19 -6.01
C ASP A 95 -11.19 20.95 -5.16
N TYR A 96 -12.19 20.08 -5.04
CA TYR A 96 -12.05 18.80 -4.36
C TYR A 96 -11.04 17.88 -5.04
N ARG A 97 -11.00 17.85 -6.37
CA ARG A 97 -10.00 17.07 -7.12
C ARG A 97 -8.59 17.60 -6.86
N GLN A 98 -8.42 18.92 -6.80
CA GLN A 98 -7.14 19.55 -6.48
C GLN A 98 -6.73 19.30 -5.02
N ALA A 99 -7.68 19.39 -4.10
CA ALA A 99 -7.48 19.08 -2.68
C ALA A 99 -7.02 17.63 -2.48
N GLU A 100 -7.66 16.66 -3.14
CA GLU A 100 -7.27 15.25 -3.08
C GLU A 100 -5.82 15.06 -3.55
N VAL A 101 -5.47 15.59 -4.73
CA VAL A 101 -4.09 15.51 -5.26
C VAL A 101 -3.10 16.17 -4.31
N HIS A 102 -3.46 17.32 -3.72
CA HIS A 102 -2.61 18.03 -2.77
C HIS A 102 -2.32 17.19 -1.52
N ILE A 103 -3.35 16.58 -0.92
CA ILE A 103 -3.21 15.71 0.25
C ILE A 103 -2.36 14.49 -0.08
N LEU A 104 -2.67 13.79 -1.17
CA LEU A 104 -1.93 12.59 -1.58
C LEU A 104 -0.46 12.91 -1.83
N ARG A 105 -0.17 14.04 -2.48
CA ARG A 105 1.21 14.50 -2.75
C ARG A 105 1.96 14.74 -1.45
N ARG A 106 1.33 15.41 -0.49
CA ARG A 106 1.92 15.69 0.82
C ARG A 106 2.25 14.40 1.58
N VAL A 107 1.28 13.50 1.70
CA VAL A 107 1.45 12.20 2.39
C VAL A 107 2.55 11.35 1.74
N GLN A 108 2.65 11.35 0.41
CA GLN A 108 3.71 10.64 -0.30
C GLN A 108 5.10 11.21 -0.01
N GLN A 109 5.25 12.54 0.06
CA GLN A 109 6.52 13.19 0.39
C GLN A 109 6.98 12.87 1.82
N GLU A 110 6.04 12.81 2.76
CA GLU A 110 6.34 12.51 4.17
C GLU A 110 6.63 11.02 4.38
N SER A 111 5.90 10.15 3.69
CA SER A 111 6.04 8.70 3.84
C SER A 111 7.26 8.13 3.09
N PHE A 112 7.68 8.79 1.99
CA PHE A 112 8.75 8.32 1.11
C PHE A 112 9.67 9.48 0.65
N PRO A 113 10.30 10.23 1.57
CA PRO A 113 11.00 11.46 1.23
C PRO A 113 12.20 11.26 0.29
N GLU A 114 13.01 10.22 0.50
CA GLU A 114 14.15 9.92 -0.37
C GLU A 114 13.69 9.44 -1.76
N ASP A 115 12.72 8.52 -1.80
CA ASP A 115 12.20 7.97 -3.05
C ASP A 115 11.50 9.05 -3.87
N TYR A 116 10.71 9.92 -3.24
CA TYR A 116 10.06 11.05 -3.90
C TYR A 116 11.08 12.00 -4.54
N LYS A 117 12.19 12.31 -3.84
CA LYS A 117 13.27 13.14 -4.39
C LYS A 117 13.94 12.46 -5.59
N LEU A 118 14.27 11.17 -5.49
CA LEU A 118 14.88 10.41 -6.58
C LEU A 118 13.98 10.38 -7.81
N LEU A 119 12.71 10.03 -7.63
CA LEU A 119 11.73 9.95 -8.70
C LEU A 119 11.47 11.31 -9.36
N ARG A 120 11.43 12.39 -8.58
CA ARG A 120 11.34 13.77 -9.13
C ARG A 120 12.56 14.12 -10.00
N MET A 121 13.73 13.56 -9.70
CA MET A 121 14.95 13.72 -10.50
C MET A 121 15.04 12.73 -11.69
N GLY A 122 14.01 11.92 -11.94
CA GLY A 122 14.01 10.89 -12.97
C GLY A 122 14.93 9.69 -12.65
N LYS A 123 15.32 9.52 -11.38
CA LYS A 123 16.14 8.39 -10.93
C LYS A 123 15.26 7.29 -10.36
N SER A 124 15.72 6.04 -10.49
CA SER A 124 15.08 4.89 -9.84
C SER A 124 15.18 4.99 -8.31
N VAL A 125 14.17 4.45 -7.63
CA VAL A 125 14.17 4.32 -6.16
C VAL A 125 15.29 3.39 -5.69
N SER A 126 15.65 3.50 -4.41
CA SER A 126 16.65 2.63 -3.79
C SER A 126 16.21 1.16 -3.83
N SER A 127 17.16 0.23 -3.97
CA SER A 127 16.90 -1.21 -3.90
C SER A 127 16.37 -1.67 -2.53
N ARG A 128 16.56 -0.85 -1.49
CA ARG A 128 16.02 -1.08 -0.13
C ARG A 128 14.65 -0.43 0.10
N SER A 129 14.13 0.30 -0.88
CA SER A 129 12.81 0.93 -0.78
C SER A 129 11.71 -0.13 -0.75
N ARG A 130 10.65 0.15 0.01
CA ARG A 130 9.41 -0.65 -0.02
C ARG A 130 8.65 -0.48 -1.34
N LEU A 131 8.94 0.56 -2.11
CA LEU A 131 8.30 0.83 -3.39
C LEU A 131 8.96 0.11 -4.55
N VAL A 132 10.17 -0.44 -4.40
CA VAL A 132 10.96 -0.99 -5.53
C VAL A 132 10.23 -2.08 -6.31
N THR A 133 9.42 -2.89 -5.65
CA THR A 133 8.66 -3.99 -6.27
C THR A 133 7.42 -3.50 -7.02
N LEU A 134 7.05 -2.24 -6.87
CA LEU A 134 5.83 -1.65 -7.44
C LEU A 134 6.10 -0.83 -8.71
N ALA A 135 7.34 -0.89 -9.25
CA ALA A 135 7.79 -0.07 -10.37
C ALA A 135 7.33 1.40 -10.24
N PRO A 136 7.82 2.12 -9.22
CA PRO A 136 7.31 3.43 -8.88
C PRO A 136 7.83 4.46 -9.88
N GLU A 137 6.92 5.29 -10.39
CA GLU A 137 7.23 6.37 -11.35
C GLU A 137 6.61 7.69 -10.88
N MET A 138 7.26 8.81 -11.21
CA MET A 138 6.72 10.14 -10.95
C MET A 138 5.78 10.54 -12.09
N ASP A 139 4.50 10.76 -11.77
CA ASP A 139 3.57 11.41 -12.68
C ASP A 139 3.83 12.92 -12.67
N LEU A 140 4.37 13.45 -13.76
CA LEU A 140 4.71 14.87 -13.88
C LEU A 140 3.49 15.78 -13.90
N SER A 141 2.30 15.26 -14.27
CA SER A 141 1.08 16.05 -14.34
C SER A 141 0.48 16.29 -12.95
N SER A 142 0.45 15.25 -12.11
CA SER A 142 -0.13 15.30 -10.77
C SER A 142 0.92 15.47 -9.67
N GLY A 143 2.21 15.28 -9.97
CA GLY A 143 3.29 15.26 -8.99
C GLY A 143 3.18 14.11 -7.98
N LEU A 144 2.52 13.02 -8.36
CA LEU A 144 2.31 11.84 -7.52
C LEU A 144 3.20 10.69 -7.96
N ILE A 145 3.65 9.89 -7.01
CA ILE A 145 4.24 8.59 -7.26
C ILE A 145 3.12 7.63 -7.65
N ARG A 146 3.26 6.98 -8.82
CA ARG A 146 2.35 5.94 -9.32
C ARG A 146 3.06 4.61 -9.35
N ALA A 147 2.33 3.55 -9.00
CA ALA A 147 2.76 2.19 -9.25
C ALA A 147 2.26 1.77 -10.64
N VAL A 148 3.18 1.44 -11.54
CA VAL A 148 2.81 0.83 -12.82
C VAL A 148 2.79 -0.68 -12.61
N HIS A 149 1.68 -1.34 -12.97
CA HIS A 149 1.69 -2.80 -13.04
C HIS A 149 2.66 -3.20 -14.16
N THR A 150 3.88 -3.53 -13.77
CA THR A 150 4.83 -4.14 -14.68
C THR A 150 4.50 -5.61 -14.73
N ASP A 151 3.99 -6.07 -15.87
CA ASP A 151 4.02 -7.50 -16.16
C ASP A 151 5.46 -7.98 -15.95
N PRO A 152 5.69 -9.08 -15.21
CA PRO A 152 7.03 -9.54 -14.83
C PRO A 152 7.94 -9.86 -16.04
N SER A 153 7.43 -9.80 -17.27
CA SER A 153 8.19 -10.02 -18.49
C SER A 153 9.06 -8.83 -18.93
N THR A 154 8.80 -7.60 -18.47
CA THR A 154 9.47 -6.40 -19.00
C THR A 154 10.64 -5.92 -18.12
N ALA A 155 10.74 -6.35 -16.87
CA ALA A 155 11.79 -5.92 -15.92
C ALA A 155 13.21 -6.43 -16.27
N ALA A 156 13.35 -7.33 -17.24
CA ALA A 156 14.63 -7.95 -17.59
C ALA A 156 15.54 -7.09 -18.50
N VAL A 157 15.05 -5.97 -19.07
CA VAL A 157 15.79 -5.29 -20.15
C VAL A 157 16.76 -4.19 -19.67
N SER A 158 16.59 -3.63 -18.45
CA SER A 158 17.36 -2.44 -18.06
C SER A 158 18.66 -2.68 -17.29
N THR A 159 19.05 -3.92 -17.01
CA THR A 159 20.29 -4.23 -16.27
C THR A 159 21.34 -4.91 -17.15
N THR A 160 21.72 -4.32 -18.29
CA THR A 160 22.98 -4.72 -18.96
C THR A 160 23.54 -3.60 -19.84
N LYS A 161 24.17 -2.57 -19.25
CA LYS A 161 25.35 -1.92 -19.87
C LYS A 161 26.09 -0.98 -18.92
N GLN A 162 26.92 -1.52 -18.03
CA GLN A 162 28.12 -0.80 -17.57
C GLN A 162 29.08 -1.77 -16.85
N ARG A 163 29.87 -2.49 -17.64
CA ARG A 163 31.18 -3.00 -17.27
C ARG A 163 31.97 -3.11 -18.57
N ASP A 164 32.91 -2.18 -18.74
CA ASP A 164 34.22 -2.37 -19.36
C ASP A 164 34.73 -1.03 -19.86
N SER A 165 35.59 -0.41 -19.06
CA SER A 165 36.68 0.48 -19.48
C SER A 165 37.48 0.86 -18.23
N ASP A 166 38.42 0.01 -17.84
CA ASP A 166 39.66 0.48 -17.22
C ASP A 166 40.72 -0.65 -17.26
N GLN A 167 41.49 -0.66 -18.34
CA GLN A 167 42.88 -1.10 -18.33
C GLN A 167 43.68 -0.10 -19.17
N GLY A 168 44.51 0.67 -18.49
CA GLY A 168 45.60 1.48 -19.01
C GLY A 168 46.74 1.43 -18.01
#